data_AF-A0A2V8IJY9-F1
#
_entry.id   AF-A0A2V8IJY9-F1
#
_cell.length_a   1.000
_cell.length_b   1.000
_cell.length_c   1.000
_cell.angle_alpha   90.00
_cell.angle_beta   90.00
_cell.angle_gamma   90.00
#
_symmetry.space_group_name_H-M   'P 1'
#
loop_
_entity.id
_entity.type
_entity.pdbx_description
1 polymer ?
#
loop_
_entity_poly.entity_id
_entity_poly.type
_entity_poly.pdbx_seq_one_letter_code
_entity_poly.pdbx_strand_id
1 'polypeptide(L)'
;MGGKPGEHFLRPVTETQAKESAKAHPHAACFGKTEQCAKKNPQHVRMSTSFPPLIHMFSTAAVRSAFASLMIVVCASHADAQSSANVTLYRIFLQDGTTLVSYGDYARVADRVVLSVPMGGSSSAPNIQLLTIPASVVDWERTDAYAESARAAHYAVTRGPDDYALLASAVARALSDIAVTRDSATKIAMAGEARQNVTRWVAEHYGYRASDVAQLAGMFDDVIAETRAASGAANVDLALVANMAVPPSMPLMGPPTLPESLEQGLRAATLAEPSERLSLLRAVAATLSTVGPEATWSGSLRARVSAAIAGEERTDRDYATLSRDVLRTADRRARDADVRGVARLLSRVLQDDQRLGNRRPQAIASLLASLDARLDSARRLRLARDQWEGRLDLLRGYSRLISEPLATLRRGRSSLERIRQFEATSRVMLQRLTDRTADASRQLSAVTPPVEGETIQGLLTSAAQLTSRAVSARQRAVASGEMPTAWEAASAAAGAIMLIERASDELQRLTKAPELK
;
A
#
# COMPACT_ATOMS: atom_id res chain seq x y z
N MET A 1 22.02 70.55 -20.01
CA MET A 1 23.24 69.72 -20.15
C MET A 1 22.84 68.29 -19.78
N GLY A 2 22.73 67.29 -20.65
CA GLY A 2 23.32 67.06 -21.96
C GLY A 2 24.09 65.74 -21.92
N GLY A 3 23.40 64.60 -22.03
CA GLY A 3 24.01 63.26 -22.04
C GLY A 3 23.13 62.28 -22.80
N LYS A 4 23.55 61.94 -24.03
CA LYS A 4 22.84 61.11 -25.02
C LYS A 4 22.86 59.61 -24.65
N PRO A 5 21.84 58.83 -25.05
CA PRO A 5 21.87 57.37 -25.04
C PRO A 5 22.47 56.83 -26.36
N GLY A 6 23.25 55.75 -26.25
CA GLY A 6 23.84 55.04 -27.38
C GLY A 6 22.88 54.03 -28.01
N GLU A 7 22.68 54.19 -29.32
CA GLU A 7 22.04 53.23 -30.22
C GLU A 7 23.06 52.15 -30.64
N HIS A 8 22.66 50.89 -30.65
CA HIS A 8 23.31 49.86 -31.46
C HIS A 8 22.29 49.09 -32.28
N PHE A 9 22.40 49.26 -33.59
CA PHE A 9 21.63 48.67 -34.66
C PHE A 9 22.24 47.32 -35.10
N LEU A 10 21.37 46.32 -35.24
CA LEU A 10 21.29 45.22 -36.22
C LEU A 10 22.56 44.67 -36.93
N ARG A 11 22.66 43.33 -36.97
CA ARG A 11 22.76 42.60 -38.25
C ARG A 11 22.27 41.13 -38.17
N PRO A 12 21.81 40.55 -39.29
CA PRO A 12 21.08 39.28 -39.37
C PRO A 12 22.01 38.09 -39.69
N VAL A 13 21.53 36.87 -39.42
CA VAL A 13 22.14 35.63 -39.91
C VAL A 13 21.15 34.93 -40.83
N THR A 14 21.47 34.92 -42.12
CA THR A 14 20.87 34.11 -43.18
C THR A 14 21.66 32.81 -43.35
N GLU A 15 20.98 31.69 -43.12
CA GLU A 15 20.70 30.62 -44.10
C GLU A 15 21.81 30.05 -45.01
N THR A 16 22.15 28.77 -44.81
CA THR A 16 22.51 27.71 -45.80
C THR A 16 22.47 26.38 -45.02
N GLN A 17 21.53 25.43 -45.17
CA GLN A 17 21.06 24.60 -46.29
C GLN A 17 22.04 23.49 -46.76
N ALA A 18 21.76 22.24 -46.34
CA ALA A 18 22.00 20.97 -47.06
C ALA A 18 21.17 19.87 -46.33
N LYS A 19 20.05 19.35 -46.86
CA LYS A 19 19.90 18.23 -47.86
C LYS A 19 20.79 17.04 -47.47
N GLU A 20 20.26 15.92 -46.96
CA GLU A 20 19.58 14.79 -47.63
C GLU A 20 19.35 13.75 -46.49
N SER A 21 18.46 12.76 -46.45
CA SER A 21 17.61 12.07 -47.42
C SER A 21 16.61 11.21 -46.62
N ALA A 22 15.38 11.10 -47.14
CA ALA A 22 14.33 10.26 -46.62
C ALA A 22 14.59 8.76 -46.83
N LYS A 23 14.08 7.92 -45.92
CA LYS A 23 13.57 6.58 -46.25
C LYS A 23 12.41 6.24 -45.32
N ALA A 24 11.21 6.26 -45.89
CA ALA A 24 10.02 5.62 -45.35
C ALA A 24 10.05 4.12 -45.72
N HIS A 25 9.57 3.25 -44.84
CA HIS A 25 8.32 2.50 -45.07
C HIS A 25 7.92 1.65 -43.84
N PRO A 26 6.62 1.30 -43.73
CA PRO A 26 5.95 0.80 -42.54
C PRO A 26 5.76 -0.72 -42.55
N HIS A 27 5.39 -1.32 -41.41
CA HIS A 27 4.46 -2.45 -41.22
C HIS A 27 4.40 -2.73 -39.70
N ALA A 28 3.25 -2.54 -39.06
CA ALA A 28 2.17 -3.52 -38.86
C ALA A 28 2.37 -4.40 -37.62
N ALA A 29 1.26 -4.54 -36.90
CA ALA A 29 1.07 -5.19 -35.60
C ALA A 29 1.60 -6.64 -35.51
N CYS A 30 2.03 -7.03 -34.30
CA CYS A 30 1.47 -8.17 -33.57
C CYS A 30 2.20 -8.43 -32.24
N PHE A 31 1.39 -8.77 -31.23
CA PHE A 31 1.67 -9.64 -30.08
C PHE A 31 2.96 -9.45 -29.26
N GLY A 32 2.77 -9.14 -27.98
CA GLY A 32 3.77 -9.33 -26.94
C GLY A 32 3.20 -9.13 -25.55
N LYS A 33 2.44 -10.11 -25.05
CA LYS A 33 2.28 -10.31 -23.60
C LYS A 33 3.68 -10.54 -23.04
N THR A 34 4.15 -9.65 -22.17
CA THR A 34 5.23 -9.99 -21.24
C THR A 34 4.71 -9.75 -19.84
N GLU A 35 4.36 -10.87 -19.21
CA GLU A 35 4.40 -11.06 -17.78
C GLU A 35 5.74 -10.55 -17.25
N GLN A 36 5.74 -9.36 -16.64
CA GLN A 36 6.85 -8.96 -15.81
C GLN A 36 6.54 -9.43 -14.39
N CYS A 37 6.98 -10.66 -14.16
CA CYS A 37 7.10 -11.33 -12.88
C CYS A 37 7.85 -10.40 -11.91
N ALA A 38 7.11 -9.65 -11.11
CA ALA A 38 7.64 -8.98 -9.94
C ALA A 38 8.10 -10.08 -8.98
N LYS A 39 9.40 -10.38 -9.00
CA LYS A 39 10.09 -11.17 -7.98
C LYS A 39 9.89 -10.47 -6.63
N LYS A 40 8.82 -10.84 -5.94
CA LYS A 40 8.69 -10.62 -4.50
C LYS A 40 9.81 -11.43 -3.86
N ASN A 41 10.84 -10.75 -3.37
CA ASN A 41 11.72 -11.28 -2.34
C ASN A 41 10.86 -11.47 -1.09
N PRO A 42 10.57 -12.70 -0.63
CA PRO A 42 10.15 -12.85 0.76
C PRO A 42 11.41 -12.59 1.59
N GLN A 43 11.47 -11.43 2.24
CA GLN A 43 12.36 -11.25 3.37
C GLN A 43 12.00 -12.34 4.39
N HIS A 44 12.93 -13.27 4.55
CA HIS A 44 12.86 -14.37 5.48
C HIS A 44 12.76 -13.78 6.88
N VAL A 45 11.54 -13.70 7.44
CA VAL A 45 11.34 -13.51 8.86
C VAL A 45 11.88 -14.77 9.52
N ARG A 46 13.09 -14.68 10.08
CA ARG A 46 13.71 -15.74 10.87
C ARG A 46 13.03 -15.75 12.25
N MET A 47 11.83 -16.32 12.34
CA MET A 47 11.31 -16.78 13.62
C MET A 47 12.07 -18.06 13.98
N SER A 48 13.16 -17.91 14.75
CA SER A 48 13.86 -19.04 15.34
C SER A 48 13.11 -19.47 16.60
N THR A 49 12.19 -20.42 16.43
CA THR A 49 11.70 -21.28 17.51
C THR A 49 11.88 -22.75 17.15
N SER A 50 12.92 -23.07 16.36
CA SER A 50 13.33 -24.44 16.11
C SER A 50 14.16 -24.94 17.30
N PHE A 51 13.49 -25.48 18.30
CA PHE A 51 14.13 -26.39 19.26
C PHE A 51 14.50 -27.68 18.52
N PRO A 52 15.79 -28.06 18.44
CA PRO A 52 16.14 -29.40 17.99
C PRO A 52 15.74 -30.41 19.09
N PRO A 53 15.22 -31.60 18.74
CA PRO A 53 15.00 -32.64 19.73
C PRO A 53 16.36 -33.18 20.21
N LEU A 54 16.65 -33.03 21.50
CA LEU A 54 17.80 -33.61 22.21
C LEU A 54 17.83 -35.16 22.26
N ILE A 55 17.10 -35.87 21.38
CA ILE A 55 16.89 -37.33 21.46
C ILE A 55 17.69 -38.12 20.40
N HIS A 56 18.64 -37.51 19.68
CA HIS A 56 19.50 -38.27 18.73
C HIS A 56 21.00 -38.26 19.00
N MET A 57 21.46 -37.76 20.15
CA MET A 57 22.81 -38.04 20.61
C MET A 57 22.80 -39.35 21.40
N PHE A 58 23.62 -40.32 20.97
CA PHE A 58 23.76 -41.70 21.50
C PHE A 58 22.73 -42.73 21.00
N SER A 59 22.80 -43.12 19.72
CA SER A 59 22.39 -44.48 19.32
C SER A 59 23.07 -44.92 18.03
N THR A 60 23.99 -45.88 18.14
CA THR A 60 24.57 -46.62 17.03
C THR A 60 23.54 -47.55 16.39
N ALA A 61 23.63 -47.64 15.06
CA ALA A 61 22.77 -48.41 14.16
C ALA A 61 22.51 -49.87 14.56
N ALA A 62 21.23 -50.26 14.61
CA ALA A 62 20.68 -51.43 13.94
C ALA A 62 19.16 -51.54 14.20
N VAL A 63 18.43 -52.04 13.19
CA VAL A 63 17.02 -52.46 13.21
C VAL A 63 15.97 -51.34 13.05
N ARG A 64 15.71 -51.00 11.78
CA ARG A 64 14.42 -50.50 11.31
C ARG A 64 13.48 -51.69 11.10
N SER A 65 12.31 -51.71 11.74
CA SER A 65 10.99 -51.89 11.10
C SER A 65 9.90 -52.14 12.15
N ALA A 66 8.72 -51.60 11.85
CA ALA A 66 7.40 -51.90 12.42
C ALA A 66 7.15 -51.48 13.89
N PHE A 67 6.43 -50.38 14.07
CA PHE A 67 5.14 -50.36 14.76
C PHE A 67 4.49 -48.98 14.59
N ALA A 68 3.80 -48.82 13.47
CA ALA A 68 2.73 -47.84 13.36
C ALA A 68 1.45 -48.52 13.87
N SER A 69 0.66 -47.76 14.63
CA SER A 69 -0.69 -48.05 15.16
C SER A 69 -0.75 -48.29 16.67
N LEU A 70 -1.61 -47.52 17.33
CA LEU A 70 -2.15 -47.65 18.69
C LEU A 70 -1.50 -46.78 19.78
N MET A 71 -1.93 -45.51 19.86
CA MET A 71 -2.11 -44.75 21.12
C MET A 71 -2.82 -43.41 20.81
N ILE A 72 -4.16 -43.46 20.68
CA ILE A 72 -5.04 -42.28 20.81
C ILE A 72 -6.00 -42.59 21.95
N VAL A 73 -5.53 -42.59 23.21
CA VAL A 73 -6.35 -42.45 24.42
C VAL A 73 -5.44 -41.93 25.55
N VAL A 74 -5.87 -40.84 26.20
CA VAL A 74 -5.30 -40.11 27.37
C VAL A 74 -4.10 -39.18 27.11
N CYS A 75 -4.39 -37.95 26.70
CA CYS A 75 -3.66 -36.75 27.14
C CYS A 75 -4.68 -35.63 27.41
N ALA A 76 -5.57 -35.85 28.38
CA ALA A 76 -6.13 -34.75 29.16
C ALA A 76 -5.06 -34.37 30.20
N SER A 77 -3.95 -33.85 29.72
CA SER A 77 -2.91 -33.27 30.56
C SER A 77 -3.50 -32.01 31.16
N HIS A 78 -3.47 -31.95 32.48
CA HIS A 78 -3.72 -30.79 33.31
C HIS A 78 -3.27 -29.51 32.58
N ALA A 79 -4.25 -28.73 32.12
CA ALA A 79 -4.06 -27.30 31.99
C ALA A 79 -3.95 -26.76 33.42
N ASP A 80 -2.81 -27.02 34.07
CA ASP A 80 -2.39 -26.19 35.17
C ASP A 80 -2.39 -24.78 34.61
N ALA A 81 -3.28 -23.97 35.17
CA ALA A 81 -3.31 -22.56 34.95
C ALA A 81 -1.86 -22.07 35.09
N GLN A 82 -1.24 -21.71 33.96
CA GLN A 82 0.08 -21.11 33.96
C GLN A 82 0.02 -19.96 34.95
N SER A 83 0.69 -20.16 36.09
CA SER A 83 0.78 -19.19 37.16
C SER A 83 1.13 -17.86 36.52
N SER A 84 0.32 -16.85 36.82
CA SER A 84 0.33 -15.51 36.22
C SER A 84 1.75 -15.07 35.83
N ALA A 85 1.93 -14.97 34.52
CA ALA A 85 3.20 -14.91 33.82
C ALA A 85 4.16 -13.85 34.37
N ASN A 86 5.36 -14.30 34.78
CA ASN A 86 6.55 -13.46 34.89
C ASN A 86 6.97 -13.02 33.48
N VAL A 87 6.25 -12.07 32.88
CA VAL A 87 6.58 -11.57 31.55
C VAL A 87 7.84 -10.73 31.62
N THR A 88 8.83 -11.09 30.80
CA THR A 88 10.08 -10.36 30.67
C THR A 88 9.80 -8.98 30.09
N LEU A 89 10.13 -7.96 30.88
CA LEU A 89 10.11 -6.57 30.43
C LEU A 89 11.46 -6.23 29.82
N TYR A 90 11.45 -5.91 28.53
CA TYR A 90 12.64 -5.43 27.83
C TYR A 90 12.76 -3.91 27.99
N ARG A 91 14.00 -3.42 27.93
CA ARG A 91 14.32 -1.99 27.92
C ARG A 91 14.89 -1.63 26.57
N ILE A 92 14.27 -0.67 25.91
CA ILE A 92 14.79 -0.06 24.69
C ILE A 92 15.45 1.25 25.12
N PHE A 93 16.77 1.28 25.04
CA PHE A 93 17.56 2.46 25.36
C PHE A 93 17.56 3.38 24.16
N LEU A 94 17.30 4.65 24.40
CA LEU A 94 17.32 5.69 23.38
C LEU A 94 18.66 6.43 23.44
N GLN A 95 19.07 7.01 22.31
CA GLN A 95 20.33 7.75 22.19
C GLN A 95 20.37 9.01 23.08
N ASP A 96 19.21 9.51 23.51
CA ASP A 96 19.11 10.62 24.47
C ASP A 96 19.32 10.17 25.94
N GLY A 97 19.64 8.89 26.16
CA GLY A 97 19.86 8.27 27.46
C GLY A 97 18.58 7.83 28.18
N THR A 98 17.41 8.07 27.59
CA THR A 98 16.13 7.65 28.16
C THR A 98 15.80 6.20 27.79
N THR A 99 14.80 5.62 28.44
CA THR A 99 14.44 4.21 28.24
C THR A 99 12.94 4.05 28.01
N LEU A 100 12.58 3.22 27.04
CA LEU A 100 11.21 2.73 26.85
C LEU A 100 11.10 1.28 27.30
N VAL A 101 9.91 0.90 27.75
CA VAL A 101 9.63 -0.48 28.18
C VAL A 101 8.84 -1.19 27.10
N SER A 102 9.33 -2.37 26.71
CA SER A 102 8.62 -3.28 25.83
C SER A 102 8.14 -4.50 26.62
N TYR A 103 6.86 -4.78 26.51
CA TYR A 103 6.22 -6.00 26.97
C TYR A 103 6.49 -7.11 25.97
N GLY A 104 7.39 -8.02 26.31
CA GLY A 104 7.92 -8.99 25.36
C GLY A 104 8.95 -8.40 24.39
N ASP A 105 9.44 -9.25 23.51
CA ASP A 105 10.52 -8.91 22.59
C ASP A 105 10.06 -7.86 21.55
N TYR A 106 11.00 -7.05 21.08
CA TYR A 106 10.73 -6.04 20.07
C TYR A 106 11.11 -6.57 18.68
N ALA A 107 10.47 -6.06 17.63
CA ALA A 107 10.76 -6.45 16.26
C ALA A 107 11.43 -5.31 15.50
N ARG A 108 12.54 -5.60 14.82
CA ARG A 108 13.18 -4.67 13.88
C ARG A 108 12.61 -4.91 12.49
N VAL A 109 12.00 -3.89 11.88
CA VAL A 109 11.42 -3.94 10.53
C VAL A 109 12.03 -2.80 9.72
N ALA A 110 13.00 -3.14 8.87
CA ALA A 110 13.78 -2.17 8.11
C ALA A 110 14.43 -1.10 9.03
N ASP A 111 14.08 0.18 8.85
CA ASP A 111 14.56 1.32 9.62
C ASP A 111 13.70 1.62 10.86
N ARG A 112 12.81 0.70 11.25
CA ARG A 112 11.85 0.88 12.34
C ARG A 112 11.92 -0.22 13.38
N VAL A 113 11.42 0.11 14.57
CA VAL A 113 11.30 -0.80 15.71
C VAL A 113 9.86 -0.82 16.15
N VAL A 114 9.27 -2.01 16.16
CA VAL A 114 7.93 -2.25 16.67
C VAL A 114 8.04 -2.83 18.07
N LEU A 115 7.38 -2.19 19.02
CA LEU A 115 7.41 -2.57 20.42
C LEU A 115 6.03 -2.48 21.06
N SER A 116 5.86 -3.17 22.18
CA SER A 116 4.61 -3.27 22.92
C SER A 116 4.73 -2.47 24.22
N VAL A 117 4.21 -1.24 24.27
CA VAL A 117 4.34 -0.39 25.47
C VAL A 117 3.24 -0.73 26.47
N PRO A 118 3.56 -1.10 27.72
CA PRO A 118 2.55 -1.26 28.77
C PRO A 118 2.06 0.12 29.25
N MET A 119 0.75 0.33 29.17
CA MET A 119 0.03 1.55 29.51
C MET A 119 -0.84 1.37 30.77
N GLY A 120 -0.31 0.68 31.78
CA GLY A 120 -1.02 0.31 33.02
C GLY A 120 -1.73 -1.05 32.92
N GLY A 121 -2.70 -1.30 33.82
CA GLY A 121 -3.37 -2.60 33.99
C GLY A 121 -2.74 -3.45 35.11
N SER A 122 -3.31 -4.63 35.36
CA SER A 122 -2.74 -5.60 36.31
C SER A 122 -1.55 -6.30 35.66
N SER A 123 -0.65 -6.89 36.47
CA SER A 123 0.45 -7.72 35.95
C SER A 123 -0.04 -8.91 35.12
N SER A 124 -1.26 -9.39 35.37
CA SER A 124 -1.89 -10.50 34.64
C SER A 124 -2.56 -10.08 33.33
N ALA A 125 -2.92 -8.80 33.18
CA ALA A 125 -3.63 -8.26 32.02
C ALA A 125 -3.23 -6.80 31.78
N PRO A 126 -1.98 -6.55 31.37
CA PRO A 126 -1.53 -5.20 31.09
C PRO A 126 -2.24 -4.64 29.86
N ASN A 127 -2.56 -3.35 29.89
CA ASN A 127 -3.05 -2.64 28.72
C ASN A 127 -1.84 -2.35 27.81
N ILE A 128 -1.73 -3.06 26.69
CA ILE A 128 -0.57 -2.97 25.79
C ILE A 128 -0.94 -2.14 24.58
N GLN A 129 -0.09 -1.17 24.24
CA GLN A 129 -0.17 -0.40 23.01
C GLN A 129 0.99 -0.77 22.09
N LEU A 130 0.68 -1.21 20.87
CA LEU A 130 1.69 -1.40 19.84
C LEU A 130 2.14 -0.04 19.30
N LEU A 131 3.45 0.12 19.13
CA LEU A 131 4.08 1.36 18.71
C LEU A 131 5.24 1.10 17.76
N THR A 132 5.38 1.98 16.77
CA THR A 132 6.51 2.02 15.85
C THR A 132 7.37 3.26 16.11
N ILE A 133 8.67 3.07 16.37
CA ILE A 133 9.66 4.16 16.49
C ILE A 133 10.79 4.00 15.45
N PRO A 134 11.50 5.09 15.08
CA PRO A 134 12.68 4.99 14.23
C PRO A 134 13.80 4.16 14.89
N ALA A 135 14.44 3.27 14.13
CA ALA A 135 15.61 2.52 14.60
C ALA A 135 16.82 3.43 14.87
N SER A 136 16.86 4.61 14.24
CA SER A 136 17.94 5.58 14.39
C SER A 136 17.95 6.29 15.74
N VAL A 137 16.87 6.23 16.53
CA VAL A 137 16.84 6.84 17.88
C VAL A 137 17.23 5.86 18.99
N VAL A 138 17.44 4.58 18.65
CA VAL A 138 17.75 3.52 19.61
C VAL A 138 19.26 3.37 19.78
N ASP A 139 19.70 3.24 21.03
CA ASP A 139 21.04 2.74 21.39
C ASP A 139 21.00 1.21 21.33
N TRP A 140 21.41 0.68 20.17
CA TRP A 140 21.31 -0.75 19.90
C TRP A 140 22.27 -1.59 20.72
N GLU A 141 23.49 -1.10 20.96
CA GLU A 141 24.48 -1.82 21.75
C GLU A 141 23.95 -2.08 23.16
N ARG A 142 23.44 -1.03 23.81
CA ARG A 142 22.90 -1.14 25.15
C ARG A 142 21.58 -1.92 25.19
N THR A 143 20.72 -1.74 24.19
CA THR A 143 19.45 -2.47 24.08
C THR A 143 19.66 -3.96 23.87
N ASP A 144 20.62 -4.37 23.05
CA ASP A 144 20.94 -5.77 22.80
C ASP A 144 21.58 -6.43 24.01
N ALA A 145 22.55 -5.76 24.65
CA ALA A 145 23.17 -6.26 25.88
C ALA A 145 22.15 -6.45 27.02
N TYR A 146 21.19 -5.52 27.15
CA TYR A 146 20.10 -5.67 28.12
C TYR A 146 19.13 -6.78 27.74
N ALA A 147 18.76 -6.90 26.46
CA ALA A 147 17.86 -7.95 25.99
C ALA A 147 18.46 -9.35 26.21
N GLU A 148 19.74 -9.53 25.93
CA GLU A 148 20.51 -10.75 26.23
C GLU A 148 20.42 -11.09 27.73
N SER A 149 20.69 -10.10 28.59
CA SER A 149 20.65 -10.25 30.05
C SER A 149 19.25 -10.61 30.56
N ALA A 150 18.22 -9.99 29.97
CA ALA A 150 16.83 -10.24 30.31
C ALA A 150 16.38 -11.64 29.88
N ARG A 151 16.80 -12.11 28.69
CA ARG A 151 16.56 -13.48 28.22
C ARG A 151 17.26 -14.50 29.12
N ALA A 152 18.53 -14.27 29.46
CA ALA A 152 19.31 -15.14 30.33
C ALA A 152 18.65 -15.29 31.71
N ALA A 153 18.23 -14.17 32.31
CA ALA A 153 17.56 -14.18 33.61
C ALA A 153 16.19 -14.87 33.56
N HIS A 154 15.39 -14.61 32.52
CA HIS A 154 14.10 -15.28 32.35
C HIS A 154 14.26 -16.79 32.14
N TYR A 155 15.23 -17.18 31.31
CA TYR A 155 15.58 -18.58 31.08
C TYR A 155 16.00 -19.26 32.38
N ALA A 156 16.87 -18.62 33.17
CA ALA A 156 17.33 -19.12 34.47
C ALA A 156 16.21 -19.40 35.48
N VAL A 157 15.11 -18.64 35.43
CA VAL A 157 13.95 -18.80 36.32
C VAL A 157 12.95 -19.83 35.78
N THR A 158 12.82 -19.98 34.47
CA THR A 158 11.73 -20.75 33.85
C THR A 158 12.12 -22.13 33.36
N ARG A 159 13.27 -22.26 32.69
CA ARG A 159 13.70 -23.50 32.01
C ARG A 159 15.09 -23.98 32.39
N GLY A 160 15.96 -23.07 32.79
CA GLY A 160 17.36 -23.36 33.12
C GLY A 160 17.54 -24.55 34.07
N PRO A 161 16.80 -24.64 35.20
CA PRO A 161 16.95 -25.75 36.14
C PRO A 161 16.67 -27.12 35.50
N ASP A 162 15.58 -27.22 34.73
CA ASP A 162 15.16 -28.47 34.10
C ASP A 162 16.11 -28.89 32.98
N ASP A 163 16.48 -27.94 32.10
CA ASP A 163 17.41 -28.19 31.00
C ASP A 163 18.81 -28.56 31.52
N TYR A 164 19.26 -27.93 32.61
CA TYR A 164 20.53 -28.30 33.28
C TYR A 164 20.46 -29.70 33.89
N ALA A 165 19.34 -30.09 34.49
CA ALA A 165 19.16 -31.44 35.03
C ALA A 165 19.20 -32.51 33.91
N LEU A 166 18.63 -32.21 32.74
CA LEU A 166 18.74 -33.05 31.55
C LEU A 166 20.18 -33.17 31.07
N LEU A 167 20.92 -32.06 30.99
CA LEU A 167 22.34 -32.06 30.65
C LEU A 167 23.14 -32.93 31.63
N ALA A 168 22.97 -32.70 32.94
CA ALA A 168 23.69 -33.46 33.97
C ALA A 168 23.41 -34.97 33.87
N SER A 169 22.15 -35.34 33.60
CA SER A 169 21.76 -36.73 33.38
C SER A 169 22.39 -37.33 32.12
N ALA A 170 22.48 -36.55 31.04
CA ALA A 170 23.14 -36.96 29.80
C ALA A 170 24.65 -37.13 29.99
N VAL A 171 25.30 -36.25 30.76
CA VAL A 171 26.73 -36.35 31.11
C VAL A 171 26.99 -37.62 31.92
N ALA A 172 26.18 -37.89 32.94
CA ALA A 172 26.31 -39.11 33.74
C ALA A 172 26.19 -40.38 32.88
N ARG A 173 25.24 -40.40 31.94
CA ARG A 173 25.07 -41.52 31.00
C ARG A 173 26.29 -41.69 30.09
N ALA A 174 26.77 -40.59 29.49
CA ALA A 174 27.94 -40.62 28.61
C ALA A 174 29.20 -41.15 29.34
N LEU A 175 29.44 -40.72 30.58
CA LEU A 175 30.53 -41.23 31.39
C LEU A 175 30.40 -42.74 31.68
N SER A 176 29.18 -43.22 31.96
CA SER A 176 28.91 -44.65 32.14
C SER A 176 29.20 -45.46 30.86
N ASP A 177 28.79 -44.96 29.70
CA ASP A 177 29.03 -45.64 28.41
C ASP A 177 30.54 -45.69 28.07
N ILE A 178 31.26 -44.59 28.34
CA ILE A 178 32.72 -44.52 28.18
C ILE A 178 33.42 -45.50 29.13
N ALA A 179 32.93 -45.66 30.37
CA ALA A 179 33.53 -46.57 31.35
C ALA A 179 33.49 -48.04 30.87
N VAL A 180 32.39 -48.48 30.26
CA VAL A 180 32.20 -49.87 29.79
C VAL A 180 32.89 -50.15 28.45
N THR A 181 33.19 -49.10 27.67
CA THR A 181 33.92 -49.22 26.40
C THR A 181 35.33 -49.78 26.66
N ARG A 182 35.87 -50.66 25.80
CA ARG A 182 37.20 -51.27 26.01
C ARG A 182 38.30 -50.60 25.20
N ASP A 183 37.99 -50.16 23.99
CA ASP A 183 38.96 -49.54 23.10
C ASP A 183 39.29 -48.11 23.56
N SER A 184 40.56 -47.85 23.84
CA SER A 184 41.07 -46.56 24.31
C SER A 184 40.88 -45.45 23.29
N ALA A 185 41.02 -45.73 21.99
CA ALA A 185 40.82 -44.73 20.95
C ALA A 185 39.35 -44.28 20.88
N THR A 186 38.43 -45.24 20.93
CA THR A 186 36.99 -44.97 20.98
C THR A 186 36.60 -44.19 22.24
N LYS A 187 37.17 -44.51 23.42
CA LYS A 187 36.92 -43.73 24.65
C LYS A 187 37.29 -42.26 24.51
N ILE A 188 38.47 -41.98 23.97
CA ILE A 188 38.96 -40.60 23.77
C ILE A 188 38.04 -39.86 22.79
N ALA A 189 37.61 -40.51 21.71
CA ALA A 189 36.68 -39.92 20.75
C ALA A 189 35.32 -39.59 21.40
N MET A 190 34.73 -40.54 22.13
CA MET A 190 33.46 -40.35 22.83
C MET A 190 33.53 -39.23 23.88
N ALA A 191 34.60 -39.19 24.69
CA ALA A 191 34.80 -38.14 25.68
C ALA A 191 35.00 -36.76 25.03
N GLY A 192 35.74 -36.70 23.92
CA GLY A 192 35.94 -35.46 23.15
C GLY A 192 34.63 -34.92 22.55
N GLU A 193 33.78 -35.79 22.00
CA GLU A 193 32.46 -35.42 21.49
C GLU A 193 31.54 -34.93 22.62
N ALA A 194 31.45 -35.70 23.72
CA ALA A 194 30.63 -35.33 24.87
C ALA A 194 31.03 -33.97 25.44
N ARG A 195 32.34 -33.73 25.60
CA ARG A 195 32.88 -32.43 26.02
C ARG A 195 32.46 -31.30 25.09
N GLN A 196 32.59 -31.48 23.77
CA GLN A 196 32.19 -30.44 22.81
C GLN A 196 30.71 -30.11 22.90
N ASN A 197 29.85 -31.12 23.11
CA ASN A 197 28.42 -30.93 23.28
C ASN A 197 28.10 -30.16 24.57
N VAL A 198 28.79 -30.47 25.68
CA VAL A 198 28.66 -29.75 26.95
C VAL A 198 29.10 -28.28 26.81
N THR A 199 30.20 -28.01 26.10
CA THR A 199 30.64 -26.62 25.86
C THR A 199 29.66 -25.85 24.97
N ARG A 200 29.12 -26.49 23.91
CA ARG A 200 28.11 -25.86 23.03
C ARG A 200 26.84 -25.50 23.79
N TRP A 201 26.44 -26.35 24.73
CA TRP A 201 25.23 -26.15 25.53
C TRP A 201 25.21 -24.79 26.24
N VAL A 202 26.35 -24.31 26.76
CA VAL A 202 26.41 -23.02 27.47
C VAL A 202 26.06 -21.83 26.57
N ALA A 203 26.52 -21.85 25.32
CA ALA A 203 26.18 -20.80 24.35
C ALA A 203 24.71 -20.85 23.93
N GLU A 204 24.13 -22.05 23.84
CA GLU A 204 22.73 -22.25 23.46
C GLU A 204 21.73 -21.91 24.58
N HIS A 205 22.20 -21.91 25.84
CA HIS A 205 21.36 -21.71 27.02
C HIS A 205 21.78 -20.48 27.84
N TYR A 206 22.18 -19.42 27.13
CA TYR A 206 22.44 -18.08 27.68
C TYR A 206 23.46 -18.02 28.83
N GLY A 207 24.45 -18.90 28.83
CA GLY A 207 25.45 -18.94 29.90
C GLY A 207 24.95 -19.49 31.24
N TYR A 208 23.78 -20.12 31.28
CA TYR A 208 23.20 -20.62 32.54
C TYR A 208 24.13 -21.63 33.23
N ARG A 209 24.50 -21.35 34.49
CA ARG A 209 25.45 -22.14 35.29
C ARG A 209 26.75 -22.50 34.54
N ALA A 210 27.29 -21.56 33.75
CA ALA A 210 28.49 -21.79 32.96
C ALA A 210 29.69 -22.36 33.77
N SER A 211 29.83 -21.97 35.04
CA SER A 211 30.85 -22.54 35.95
C SER A 211 30.68 -24.03 36.18
N ASP A 212 29.45 -24.48 36.38
CA ASP A 212 29.15 -25.86 36.74
C ASP A 212 29.19 -26.73 35.48
N VAL A 213 28.75 -26.19 34.35
CA VAL A 213 28.91 -26.83 33.04
C VAL A 213 30.39 -26.97 32.65
N ALA A 214 31.24 -25.99 33.00
CA ALA A 214 32.69 -26.11 32.84
C ALA A 214 33.28 -27.23 33.70
N GLN A 215 32.78 -27.45 34.92
CA GLN A 215 33.16 -28.60 35.75
C GLN A 215 32.76 -29.92 35.09
N LEU A 216 31.53 -30.03 34.55
CA LEU A 216 31.08 -31.21 33.81
C LEU A 216 31.96 -31.50 32.58
N ALA A 217 32.38 -30.45 31.86
CA ALA A 217 33.32 -30.59 30.74
C ALA A 217 34.71 -31.08 31.24
N GLY A 218 35.16 -30.60 32.39
CA GLY A 218 36.41 -31.03 33.03
C GLY A 218 36.44 -32.52 33.36
N MET A 219 35.30 -33.12 33.73
CA MET A 219 35.22 -34.58 33.96
C MET A 219 35.60 -35.40 32.71
N PHE A 220 35.27 -34.93 31.51
CA PHE A 220 35.69 -35.59 30.27
C PHE A 220 37.16 -35.35 29.95
N ASP A 221 37.70 -34.18 30.30
CA ASP A 221 39.14 -33.89 30.16
C ASP A 221 39.97 -34.85 31.02
N ASP A 222 39.52 -35.14 32.25
CA ASP A 222 40.16 -36.12 33.14
C ASP A 222 40.15 -37.53 32.52
N VAL A 223 39.02 -37.98 31.96
CA VAL A 223 38.92 -39.29 31.29
C VAL A 223 39.83 -39.38 30.06
N ILE A 224 39.92 -38.30 29.27
CA ILE A 224 40.82 -38.23 28.11
C ILE A 224 42.28 -38.32 28.58
N ALA A 225 42.65 -37.56 29.61
CA ALA A 225 44.01 -37.56 30.16
C ALA A 225 44.39 -38.93 30.73
N GLU A 226 43.53 -39.55 31.53
CA GLU A 226 43.75 -40.87 32.11
C GLU A 226 43.87 -41.96 31.03
N THR A 227 42.97 -41.95 30.03
CA THR A 227 42.99 -42.95 28.94
C THR A 227 44.24 -42.81 28.06
N ARG A 228 44.71 -41.58 27.80
CA ARG A 228 45.97 -41.33 27.07
C ARG A 228 47.18 -41.79 27.86
N ALA A 229 47.22 -41.51 29.17
CA ALA A 229 48.29 -41.96 30.05
C ALA A 229 48.37 -43.50 30.09
N ALA A 230 47.23 -44.19 30.22
CA ALA A 230 47.16 -45.65 30.23
C ALA A 230 47.56 -46.30 28.90
N SER A 231 47.40 -45.60 27.77
CA SER A 231 47.76 -46.09 26.42
C SER A 231 49.20 -45.73 26.01
N GLY A 232 49.98 -45.05 26.86
CA GLY A 232 51.37 -44.69 26.59
C GLY A 232 51.54 -43.62 25.50
N ALA A 233 50.48 -42.91 25.14
CA ALA A 233 50.52 -41.88 24.11
C ALA A 233 51.13 -40.58 24.67
N ALA A 234 52.35 -40.22 24.24
CA ALA A 234 53.08 -39.04 24.73
C ALA A 234 52.71 -37.71 24.04
N ASN A 235 51.77 -37.72 23.07
CA ASN A 235 51.40 -36.51 22.34
C ASN A 235 50.30 -35.73 23.09
N VAL A 236 50.68 -34.58 23.65
CA VAL A 236 49.76 -33.63 24.28
C VAL A 236 49.24 -32.66 23.22
N ASP A 237 48.02 -32.89 22.76
CA ASP A 237 47.29 -31.91 21.94
C ASP A 237 46.53 -30.95 22.88
N LEU A 238 47.03 -29.73 23.02
CA LEU A 238 46.42 -28.68 23.84
C LEU A 238 45.34 -27.96 23.03
N ALA A 239 44.13 -28.54 23.01
CA ALA A 239 42.95 -27.84 22.53
C ALA A 239 42.57 -26.75 23.54
N LEU A 240 43.16 -25.56 23.39
CA LEU A 240 42.80 -24.35 24.13
C LEU A 240 41.35 -23.99 23.81
N VAL A 241 40.42 -24.36 24.71
CA VAL A 241 39.02 -23.97 24.59
C VAL A 241 38.90 -22.51 24.97
N ALA A 242 38.26 -21.75 24.08
CA ALA A 242 37.92 -20.36 24.29
C ALA A 242 37.18 -20.23 25.64
N ASN A 243 37.70 -19.31 26.46
CA ASN A 243 37.21 -18.98 27.79
C ASN A 243 35.67 -18.95 27.79
N MET A 244 35.04 -19.79 28.62
CA MET A 244 33.58 -19.82 28.86
C MET A 244 33.17 -18.61 29.71
N ALA A 245 33.62 -17.41 29.28
CA ALA A 245 33.36 -16.18 29.97
C ALA A 245 31.86 -15.95 29.98
N VAL A 246 31.30 -15.85 31.19
CA VAL A 246 29.92 -15.40 31.41
C VAL A 246 29.76 -14.08 30.65
N PRO A 247 28.78 -13.95 29.73
CA PRO A 247 28.55 -12.70 29.03
C PRO A 247 28.42 -11.57 30.05
N PRO A 248 28.96 -10.37 29.77
CA PRO A 248 28.81 -9.25 30.68
C PRO A 248 27.31 -8.99 30.91
N SER A 249 26.83 -9.31 32.10
CA SER A 249 25.42 -9.17 32.45
C SER A 249 25.12 -7.71 32.77
N MET A 250 24.25 -7.08 31.99
CA MET A 250 23.70 -5.79 32.38
C MET A 250 22.75 -5.98 33.57
N PRO A 251 22.83 -5.14 34.62
CA PRO A 251 21.87 -5.18 35.71
C PRO A 251 20.45 -4.96 35.20
N LEU A 252 19.54 -5.89 35.53
CA LEU A 252 18.14 -5.77 35.14
C LEU A 252 17.48 -4.64 35.92
N MET A 253 16.72 -3.83 35.21
CA MET A 253 15.92 -2.77 35.82
C MET A 253 14.62 -3.35 36.35
N GLY A 254 14.22 -2.92 37.55
CA GLY A 254 12.90 -3.26 38.10
C GLY A 254 11.75 -2.76 37.23
N PRO A 255 10.52 -3.30 37.39
CA PRO A 255 9.36 -2.86 36.62
C PRO A 255 9.09 -1.36 36.83
N PRO A 256 8.70 -0.62 35.77
CA PRO A 256 8.42 0.80 35.92
C PRO A 256 7.21 1.00 36.83
N THR A 257 7.25 2.05 37.64
CA THR A 257 6.07 2.52 38.37
C THR A 257 5.01 3.03 37.39
N LEU A 258 3.75 3.15 37.84
CA LEU A 258 2.68 3.71 36.99
C LEU A 258 3.02 5.13 36.47
N PRO A 259 3.52 6.07 37.31
CA PRO A 259 3.95 7.38 36.82
C PRO A 259 5.04 7.29 35.75
N GLU A 260 6.06 6.44 35.96
CA GLU A 260 7.14 6.24 35.00
C GLU A 260 6.63 5.63 33.68
N SER A 261 5.70 4.68 33.74
CA SER A 261 5.09 4.06 32.55
C SER A 261 4.30 5.10 31.73
N LEU A 262 3.57 6.00 32.39
CA LEU A 262 2.81 7.06 31.70
C LEU A 262 3.74 8.13 31.11
N GLU A 263 4.82 8.49 31.81
CA GLU A 263 5.86 9.38 31.26
C GLU A 263 6.58 8.74 30.07
N GLN A 264 6.90 7.45 30.15
CA GLN A 264 7.42 6.69 29.01
C GLN A 264 6.43 6.66 27.85
N GLY A 265 5.13 6.48 28.12
CA GLY A 265 4.06 6.58 27.10
C GLY A 265 4.01 7.94 26.42
N LEU A 266 4.16 9.04 27.17
CA LEU A 266 4.26 10.38 26.60
C LEU A 266 5.51 10.58 25.73
N ARG A 267 6.66 10.06 26.16
CA ARG A 267 7.91 10.11 25.38
C ARG A 267 7.80 9.25 24.13
N ALA A 268 7.26 8.05 24.25
CA ALA A 268 6.95 7.18 23.13
C ALA A 268 6.06 7.90 22.10
N ALA A 269 5.08 8.70 22.54
CA ALA A 269 4.22 9.48 21.64
C ALA A 269 5.00 10.53 20.82
N THR A 270 6.08 11.11 21.35
CA THR A 270 6.88 12.08 20.56
C THR A 270 7.70 11.40 19.45
N LEU A 271 8.02 10.11 19.62
CA LEU A 271 8.75 9.29 18.65
C LEU A 271 7.83 8.53 17.68
N ALA A 272 6.57 8.36 18.07
CA ALA A 272 5.54 7.65 17.31
C ALA A 272 5.24 8.31 15.97
N GLU A 273 4.79 7.50 15.01
CA GLU A 273 4.17 8.02 13.80
C GLU A 273 2.89 8.83 14.12
N PRO A 274 2.53 9.83 13.30
CA PRO A 274 1.37 10.69 13.57
C PRO A 274 0.06 9.95 13.85
N SER A 275 -0.21 8.85 13.13
CA SER A 275 -1.42 8.02 13.30
C SER A 275 -1.45 7.29 14.64
N GLU A 276 -0.31 6.78 15.09
CA GLU A 276 -0.16 6.04 16.34
C GLU A 276 -0.10 6.98 17.55
N ARG A 277 0.49 8.16 17.39
CA ARG A 277 0.67 9.16 18.44
C ARG A 277 -0.64 9.53 19.14
N LEU A 278 -1.69 9.85 18.39
CA LEU A 278 -2.98 10.24 18.98
C LEU A 278 -3.63 9.07 19.73
N SER A 279 -3.51 7.84 19.19
CA SER A 279 -3.99 6.63 19.85
C SER A 279 -3.26 6.42 21.18
N LEU A 280 -1.93 6.55 21.19
CA LEU A 280 -1.12 6.40 22.39
C LEU A 280 -1.44 7.49 23.43
N LEU A 281 -1.55 8.77 23.01
CA LEU A 281 -1.94 9.85 23.93
C LEU A 281 -3.32 9.64 24.56
N ARG A 282 -4.29 9.12 23.79
CA ARG A 282 -5.61 8.76 24.31
C ARG A 282 -5.55 7.57 25.26
N ALA A 283 -4.70 6.58 25.00
CA ALA A 283 -4.44 5.49 25.92
C ALA A 283 -3.83 6.01 27.25
N VAL A 284 -2.85 6.91 27.19
CA VAL A 284 -2.29 7.60 28.38
C VAL A 284 -3.41 8.31 29.16
N ALA A 285 -4.26 9.08 28.45
CA ALA A 285 -5.37 9.81 29.06
C ALA A 285 -6.39 8.88 29.74
N ALA A 286 -6.72 7.76 29.08
CA ALA A 286 -7.63 6.75 29.62
C ALA A 286 -7.05 6.14 30.90
N THR A 287 -5.77 5.76 30.91
CA THR A 287 -5.12 5.25 32.12
C THR A 287 -5.03 6.31 33.23
N LEU A 288 -4.81 7.58 32.89
CA LEU A 288 -4.83 8.68 33.89
C LEU A 288 -6.21 8.93 34.51
N SER A 289 -7.29 8.52 33.83
CA SER A 289 -8.65 8.66 34.36
C SER A 289 -8.97 7.66 35.48
N THR A 290 -8.22 6.55 35.56
CA THR A 290 -8.38 5.55 36.62
C THR A 290 -7.59 5.90 37.89
N VAL A 291 -6.65 6.84 37.79
CA VAL A 291 -5.83 7.30 38.92
C VAL A 291 -6.65 8.28 39.77
N GLY A 292 -6.80 7.99 41.06
CA GLY A 292 -7.53 8.86 42.00
C GLY A 292 -6.92 10.26 42.15
N PRO A 293 -7.69 11.22 42.69
CA PRO A 293 -7.24 12.62 42.85
C PRO A 293 -6.11 12.79 43.87
N GLU A 294 -5.89 11.81 44.74
CA GLU A 294 -4.83 11.83 45.78
C GLU A 294 -3.41 11.81 45.19
N ALA A 295 -3.25 11.35 43.95
CA ALA A 295 -1.98 11.34 43.26
C ALA A 295 -1.58 12.76 42.81
N THR A 296 -0.73 13.43 43.58
CA THR A 296 -0.28 14.82 43.33
C THR A 296 0.36 15.04 41.96
N TRP A 297 1.01 14.02 41.38
CA TRP A 297 1.62 14.07 40.04
C TRP A 297 0.59 14.07 38.90
N SER A 298 -0.59 13.48 39.12
CA SER A 298 -1.57 13.18 38.07
C SER A 298 -2.18 14.43 37.43
N GLY A 299 -2.39 15.50 38.19
CA GLY A 299 -2.98 16.74 37.68
C GLY A 299 -2.12 17.40 36.58
N SER A 300 -0.82 17.54 36.83
CA SER A 300 0.13 18.11 35.86
C SER A 300 0.23 17.25 34.59
N LEU A 301 0.23 15.93 34.75
CA LEU A 301 0.34 14.98 33.64
C LEU A 301 -0.92 14.96 32.77
N ARG A 302 -2.12 15.03 33.38
CA ARG A 302 -3.39 15.20 32.66
C ARG A 302 -3.40 16.47 31.82
N ALA A 303 -2.95 17.59 32.38
CA ALA A 303 -2.88 18.85 31.65
C ALA A 303 -1.95 18.76 30.43
N ARG A 304 -0.77 18.13 30.57
CA ARG A 304 0.17 17.89 29.48
C ARG A 304 -0.42 16.99 28.38
N VAL A 305 -1.04 15.86 28.76
CA VAL A 305 -1.66 14.92 27.82
C VAL A 305 -2.80 15.59 27.05
N SER A 306 -3.70 16.29 27.74
CA SER A 306 -4.80 17.02 27.11
C SER A 306 -4.32 18.10 26.15
N ALA A 307 -3.27 18.85 26.53
CA ALA A 307 -2.66 19.83 25.63
C ALA A 307 -2.03 19.17 24.39
N ALA A 308 -1.36 18.03 24.55
CA ALA A 308 -0.79 17.27 23.45
C ALA A 308 -1.86 16.74 22.49
N ILE A 309 -2.95 16.15 23.02
CA ILE A 309 -4.10 15.69 22.23
C ILE A 309 -4.70 16.85 21.43
N ALA A 310 -4.99 17.98 22.09
CA ALA A 310 -5.55 19.15 21.43
C ALA A 310 -4.62 19.72 20.34
N GLY A 311 -3.30 19.61 20.52
CA GLY A 311 -2.29 19.99 19.53
C GLY A 311 -2.29 19.10 18.30
N GLU A 312 -2.38 17.78 18.47
CA GLU A 312 -2.47 16.83 17.36
C GLU A 312 -3.80 16.97 16.60
N GLU A 313 -4.92 17.10 17.32
CA GLU A 313 -6.23 17.30 16.69
C GLU A 313 -6.35 18.64 15.95
N ARG A 314 -5.68 19.69 16.43
CA ARG A 314 -5.57 20.95 15.70
C ARG A 314 -4.78 20.77 14.41
N THR A 315 -3.63 20.10 14.49
CA THR A 315 -2.79 19.79 13.32
C THR A 315 -3.62 19.01 12.29
N ASP A 316 -4.34 17.95 12.68
CA ASP A 316 -5.16 17.18 11.74
C ASP A 316 -6.25 18.02 11.07
N ARG A 317 -6.93 18.89 11.83
CA ARG A 317 -7.94 19.79 11.28
C ARG A 317 -7.37 20.80 10.29
N ASP A 318 -6.16 21.30 10.53
CA ASP A 318 -5.49 22.25 9.66
C ASP A 318 -5.14 21.59 8.31
N TYR A 319 -4.55 20.38 8.32
CA TYR A 319 -4.27 19.63 7.09
C TYR A 319 -5.54 19.17 6.36
N ALA A 320 -6.58 18.75 7.08
CA ALA A 320 -7.87 18.39 6.48
C ALA A 320 -8.56 19.60 5.82
N THR A 321 -8.40 20.79 6.38
CA THR A 321 -8.92 22.03 5.79
C THR A 321 -8.12 22.42 4.56
N LEU A 322 -6.78 22.40 4.63
CA LEU A 322 -5.89 22.61 3.49
C LEU A 322 -6.26 21.69 2.32
N SER A 323 -6.36 20.38 2.57
CA SER A 323 -6.69 19.39 1.54
C SER A 323 -8.05 19.65 0.89
N ARG A 324 -9.11 19.87 1.68
CA ARG A 324 -10.46 20.14 1.16
C ARG A 324 -10.51 21.40 0.30
N ASP A 325 -9.88 22.48 0.74
CA ASP A 325 -9.92 23.77 0.03
C ASP A 325 -9.09 23.75 -1.25
N VAL A 326 -7.92 23.10 -1.21
CA VAL A 326 -7.06 22.91 -2.37
C VAL A 326 -7.74 22.02 -3.42
N LEU A 327 -8.31 20.88 -3.01
CA LEU A 327 -8.99 19.98 -3.95
C LEU A 327 -10.23 20.64 -4.57
N ARG A 328 -11.04 21.36 -3.78
CA ARG A 328 -12.19 22.13 -4.32
C ARG A 328 -11.74 23.16 -5.36
N THR A 329 -10.63 23.84 -5.12
CA THR A 329 -10.07 24.82 -6.06
C THR A 329 -9.49 24.15 -7.29
N ALA A 330 -8.81 23.01 -7.13
CA ALA A 330 -8.24 22.23 -8.21
C ALA A 330 -9.32 21.66 -9.13
N ASP A 331 -10.40 21.11 -8.58
CA ASP A 331 -11.52 20.56 -9.36
C ASP A 331 -12.19 21.65 -10.20
N ARG A 332 -12.38 22.86 -9.64
CA ARG A 332 -12.89 24.03 -10.39
C ARG A 332 -11.95 24.37 -11.56
N ARG A 333 -10.66 24.56 -11.26
CA ARG A 333 -9.65 24.90 -12.27
C ARG A 333 -9.51 23.83 -13.35
N ALA A 334 -9.62 22.55 -12.99
CA ALA A 334 -9.58 21.45 -13.94
C ALA A 334 -10.78 21.46 -14.90
N ARG A 335 -12.01 21.72 -14.40
CA ARG A 335 -13.21 21.90 -15.25
C ARG A 335 -13.10 23.10 -16.19
N ASP A 336 -12.38 24.13 -15.75
CA ASP A 336 -12.11 25.33 -16.56
C ASP A 336 -10.92 25.13 -17.53
N ALA A 337 -10.26 23.96 -17.51
CA ALA A 337 -9.03 23.67 -18.25
C ALA A 337 -7.85 24.62 -17.92
N ASP A 338 -7.83 25.18 -16.69
CA ASP A 338 -6.75 26.06 -16.20
C ASP A 338 -5.55 25.26 -15.68
N VAL A 339 -4.74 24.75 -16.62
CA VAL A 339 -3.52 23.97 -16.35
C VAL A 339 -2.55 24.73 -15.45
N ARG A 340 -2.33 26.03 -15.73
CA ARG A 340 -1.40 26.87 -14.96
C ARG A 340 -1.91 27.09 -13.54
N GLY A 341 -3.22 27.24 -13.39
CA GLY A 341 -3.88 27.33 -12.10
C GLY A 341 -3.68 26.08 -11.25
N VAL A 342 -3.90 24.88 -11.80
CA VAL A 342 -3.68 23.63 -11.04
C VAL A 342 -2.19 23.47 -10.69
N ALA A 343 -1.27 23.75 -11.62
CA ALA A 343 0.16 23.67 -11.35
C ALA A 343 0.62 24.62 -10.21
N ARG A 344 0.08 25.85 -10.15
CA ARG A 344 0.36 26.77 -9.04
C ARG A 344 -0.13 26.27 -7.68
N LEU A 345 -1.17 25.42 -7.65
CA LEU A 345 -1.63 24.83 -6.39
C LEU A 345 -0.62 23.83 -5.81
N LEU A 346 0.11 23.09 -6.64
CA LEU A 346 1.18 22.18 -6.17
C LEU A 346 2.25 22.94 -5.37
N SER A 347 2.78 24.04 -5.93
CA SER A 347 3.77 24.86 -5.24
C SER A 347 3.21 25.49 -3.96
N ARG A 348 1.93 25.91 -3.98
CA ARG A 348 1.26 26.47 -2.80
C ARG A 348 1.10 25.42 -1.69
N VAL A 349 0.72 24.18 -2.02
CA VAL A 349 0.60 23.10 -1.02
C VAL A 349 1.91 22.87 -0.29
N LEU A 350 3.03 22.85 -0.99
CA LEU A 350 4.35 22.69 -0.36
C LEU A 350 4.71 23.86 0.55
N GLN A 351 4.36 25.10 0.18
CA GLN A 351 4.57 26.28 1.04
C GLN A 351 3.66 26.25 2.28
N ASP A 352 2.40 25.85 2.10
CA ASP A 352 1.44 25.75 3.20
C ASP A 352 1.80 24.57 4.14
N ASP A 353 2.33 23.45 3.62
CA ASP A 353 2.89 22.34 4.42
C ASP A 353 4.08 22.79 5.28
N GLN A 354 5.02 23.55 4.68
CA GLN A 354 6.14 24.14 5.42
C GLN A 354 5.66 25.07 6.54
N ARG A 355 4.63 25.88 6.30
CA ARG A 355 4.01 26.74 7.34
C ARG A 355 3.35 25.93 8.44
N LEU A 356 2.80 24.76 8.12
CA LEU A 356 2.24 23.80 9.07
C LEU A 356 3.30 22.87 9.69
N GLY A 357 4.58 23.10 9.38
CA GLY A 357 5.72 22.41 9.99
C GLY A 357 5.97 20.98 9.51
N ASN A 358 5.51 20.62 8.30
CA ASN A 358 5.76 19.30 7.69
C ASN A 358 5.37 18.10 8.59
N ARG A 359 4.30 18.26 9.39
CA ARG A 359 3.90 17.30 10.44
C ARG A 359 3.15 16.09 9.90
N ARG A 360 2.68 16.13 8.64
CA ARG A 360 1.84 15.08 8.03
C ARG A 360 2.32 14.74 6.60
N PRO A 361 3.53 14.17 6.44
CA PRO A 361 4.12 13.91 5.11
C PRO A 361 3.25 12.99 4.24
N GLN A 362 2.64 11.96 4.84
CA GLN A 362 1.76 11.03 4.11
C GLN A 362 0.49 11.72 3.57
N ALA A 363 -0.12 12.61 4.37
CA ALA A 363 -1.30 13.38 3.94
C ALA A 363 -0.96 14.30 2.77
N ILE A 364 0.19 14.96 2.81
CA ILE A 364 0.66 15.83 1.72
C ILE A 364 0.99 15.03 0.47
N ALA A 365 1.67 13.87 0.60
CA ALA A 365 1.95 13.00 -0.54
C ALA A 365 0.66 12.58 -1.28
N SER A 366 -0.37 12.17 -0.53
CA SER A 366 -1.68 11.84 -1.12
C SER A 366 -2.40 13.03 -1.76
N LEU A 367 -2.28 14.23 -1.18
CA LEU A 367 -2.82 15.47 -1.75
C LEU A 367 -2.11 15.85 -3.06
N LEU A 368 -0.78 15.75 -3.10
CA LEU A 368 0.02 16.02 -4.31
C LEU A 368 -0.33 15.04 -5.44
N ALA A 369 -0.40 13.74 -5.14
CA ALA A 369 -0.83 12.75 -6.12
C ALA A 369 -2.25 13.03 -6.67
N SER A 370 -3.15 13.46 -5.79
CA SER A 370 -4.50 13.87 -6.20
C SER A 370 -4.49 15.10 -7.12
N LEU A 371 -3.62 16.08 -6.85
CA LEU A 371 -3.44 17.27 -7.68
C LEU A 371 -2.84 16.96 -9.05
N ASP A 372 -1.87 16.05 -9.12
CA ASP A 372 -1.28 15.61 -10.40
C ASP A 372 -2.34 14.98 -11.32
N ALA A 373 -3.23 14.15 -10.77
CA ALA A 373 -4.35 13.61 -11.53
C ALA A 373 -5.31 14.70 -12.06
N ARG A 374 -5.56 15.78 -11.30
CA ARG A 374 -6.34 16.94 -11.77
C ARG A 374 -5.59 17.73 -12.84
N LEU A 375 -4.28 17.86 -12.71
CA LEU A 375 -3.44 18.56 -13.67
C LEU A 375 -3.47 17.86 -15.03
N ASP A 376 -3.35 16.54 -15.04
CA ASP A 376 -3.46 15.74 -16.25
C ASP A 376 -4.87 15.81 -16.87
N SER A 377 -5.90 15.79 -16.03
CA SER A 377 -7.29 15.99 -16.49
C SER A 377 -7.47 17.37 -17.15
N ALA A 378 -6.93 18.43 -16.53
CA ALA A 378 -6.96 19.79 -17.07
C ALA A 378 -6.19 19.90 -18.40
N ARG A 379 -5.02 19.24 -18.51
CA ARG A 379 -4.22 19.20 -19.75
C ARG A 379 -4.96 18.53 -20.89
N ARG A 380 -5.59 17.37 -20.62
CA ARG A 380 -6.41 16.65 -21.61
C ARG A 380 -7.59 17.49 -22.07
N LEU A 381 -8.29 18.14 -21.13
CA LEU A 381 -9.42 19.02 -21.48
C LEU A 381 -8.95 20.24 -22.28
N ARG A 382 -7.82 20.84 -21.91
CA ARG A 382 -7.26 21.98 -22.64
C ARG A 382 -6.93 21.59 -24.09
N LEU A 383 -6.23 20.46 -24.28
CA LEU A 383 -5.93 19.95 -25.60
C LEU A 383 -7.20 19.66 -26.42
N ALA A 384 -8.22 19.06 -25.81
CA ALA A 384 -9.50 18.82 -26.47
C ALA A 384 -10.20 20.12 -26.88
N ARG A 385 -10.14 21.17 -26.05
CA ARG A 385 -10.67 22.50 -26.37
C ARG A 385 -9.90 23.17 -27.50
N ASP A 386 -8.57 23.12 -27.48
CA ASP A 386 -7.73 23.68 -28.53
C ASP A 386 -7.99 22.97 -29.88
N GLN A 387 -8.13 21.64 -29.88
CA GLN A 387 -8.52 20.85 -31.07
C GLN A 387 -9.94 21.15 -31.55
N TRP A 388 -10.88 21.44 -30.64
CA TRP A 388 -12.24 21.83 -30.99
C TRP A 388 -12.27 23.25 -31.58
N GLU A 389 -11.56 24.19 -30.98
CA GLU A 389 -11.46 25.58 -31.44
C GLU A 389 -10.89 25.66 -32.86
N GLY A 390 -9.83 24.90 -33.16
CA GLY A 390 -9.28 24.81 -34.51
C GLY A 390 -10.25 24.25 -35.57
N ARG A 391 -11.30 23.54 -35.17
CA ARG A 391 -12.33 22.98 -36.05
C ARG A 391 -13.64 23.77 -36.05
N LEU A 392 -13.78 24.74 -35.15
CA LEU A 392 -15.04 25.39 -34.86
C LEU A 392 -15.63 26.12 -36.08
N ASP A 393 -14.78 26.80 -36.85
CA ASP A 393 -15.23 27.55 -38.03
C ASP A 393 -15.69 26.62 -39.15
N LEU A 394 -15.01 25.48 -39.35
CA LEU A 394 -15.44 24.44 -40.29
C LEU A 394 -16.79 23.85 -39.88
N LEU A 395 -16.96 23.51 -38.60
CA LEU A 395 -18.22 22.97 -38.08
C LEU A 395 -19.37 23.97 -38.13
N ARG A 396 -19.12 25.26 -37.85
CA ARG A 396 -20.11 26.34 -38.00
C ARG A 396 -20.46 26.59 -39.46
N GLY A 397 -19.47 26.52 -40.36
CA GLY A 397 -19.70 26.57 -41.81
C GLY A 397 -20.62 25.45 -42.26
N TYR A 398 -20.29 24.21 -41.91
CA TYR A 398 -21.11 23.04 -42.19
C TYR A 398 -22.52 23.17 -41.59
N SER A 399 -22.64 23.55 -40.31
CA SER A 399 -23.93 23.74 -39.64
C SER A 399 -24.82 24.77 -40.34
N ARG A 400 -24.25 25.84 -40.89
CA ARG A 400 -24.98 26.84 -41.70
C ARG A 400 -25.42 26.26 -43.05
N LEU A 401 -24.59 25.44 -43.69
CA LEU A 401 -24.94 24.81 -44.97
C LEU A 401 -26.11 23.83 -44.81
N ILE A 402 -26.15 23.08 -43.70
CA ILE A 402 -27.22 22.09 -43.46
C ILE A 402 -28.44 22.65 -42.72
N SER A 403 -28.43 23.92 -42.29
CA SER A 403 -29.52 24.47 -41.48
C SER A 403 -30.85 24.53 -42.22
N GLU A 404 -30.85 24.90 -43.50
CA GLU A 404 -32.07 24.96 -44.32
C GLU A 404 -32.66 23.57 -44.66
N PRO A 405 -31.89 22.57 -45.13
CA PRO A 405 -32.45 21.24 -45.36
C PRO A 405 -32.94 20.61 -44.05
N LEU A 406 -32.24 20.80 -42.93
CA LEU A 406 -32.69 20.36 -41.61
C LEU A 406 -34.01 21.05 -41.20
N ALA A 407 -34.12 22.37 -41.36
CA ALA A 407 -35.35 23.11 -41.08
C ALA A 407 -36.52 22.65 -41.96
N THR A 408 -36.25 22.33 -43.23
CA THR A 408 -37.24 21.80 -44.17
C THR A 408 -37.76 20.43 -43.75
N LEU A 409 -36.88 19.51 -43.35
CA LEU A 409 -37.28 18.22 -42.78
C LEU A 409 -38.06 18.38 -41.47
N ARG A 410 -37.63 19.27 -40.57
CA ARG A 410 -38.33 19.56 -39.30
C ARG A 410 -39.72 20.15 -39.53
N ARG A 411 -39.92 21.02 -40.53
CA ARG A 411 -41.24 21.53 -40.93
C ARG A 411 -42.19 20.41 -41.40
N GLY A 412 -41.65 19.28 -41.87
CA GLY A 412 -42.41 18.09 -42.25
C GLY A 412 -42.89 17.23 -41.08
N ARG A 413 -42.38 17.47 -39.85
CA ARG A 413 -42.63 16.62 -38.67
C ARG A 413 -44.11 16.41 -38.37
N SER A 414 -44.91 17.48 -38.34
CA SER A 414 -46.34 17.34 -38.04
C SER A 414 -47.05 16.49 -39.10
N SER A 415 -46.65 16.57 -40.36
CA SER A 415 -47.21 15.73 -41.42
C SER A 415 -46.83 14.26 -41.27
N LEU A 416 -45.58 13.98 -40.86
CA LEU A 416 -45.11 12.64 -40.53
C LEU A 416 -45.80 12.06 -39.28
N GLU A 417 -46.08 12.88 -38.27
CA GLU A 417 -46.82 12.46 -37.07
C GLU A 417 -48.25 12.03 -37.43
N ARG A 418 -48.92 12.73 -38.35
CA ARG A 418 -50.24 12.35 -38.87
C ARG A 418 -50.20 11.03 -39.64
N ILE A 419 -49.17 10.81 -40.46
CA ILE A 419 -48.95 9.51 -41.15
C ILE A 419 -48.74 8.41 -40.09
N ARG A 420 -47.92 8.67 -39.07
CA ARG A 420 -47.64 7.74 -37.96
C ARG A 420 -48.90 7.38 -37.16
N GLN A 421 -49.81 8.31 -36.97
CA GLN A 421 -51.05 8.15 -36.20
C GLN A 421 -52.24 7.65 -37.04
N PHE A 422 -52.01 7.25 -38.30
CA PHE A 422 -53.03 6.84 -39.25
C PHE A 422 -54.10 7.90 -39.56
N GLU A 423 -53.86 9.18 -39.24
CA GLU A 423 -54.84 10.25 -39.44
C GLU A 423 -55.14 10.52 -40.92
N ALA A 424 -56.29 11.14 -41.20
CA ALA A 424 -56.66 11.58 -42.55
C ALA A 424 -55.62 12.57 -43.12
N THR A 425 -54.89 12.13 -44.13
CA THR A 425 -53.86 12.92 -44.83
C THR A 425 -54.35 13.31 -46.22
N SER A 426 -54.46 14.61 -46.51
CA SER A 426 -54.87 15.06 -47.85
C SER A 426 -53.78 14.80 -48.89
N ARG A 427 -54.18 14.52 -50.14
CA ARG A 427 -53.23 14.32 -51.26
C ARG A 427 -52.32 15.53 -51.47
N VAL A 428 -52.85 16.73 -51.26
CA VAL A 428 -52.09 17.99 -51.33
C VAL A 428 -51.00 18.06 -50.25
N MET A 429 -51.29 17.61 -49.02
CA MET A 429 -50.29 17.55 -47.95
C MET A 429 -49.17 16.56 -48.29
N LEU A 430 -49.53 15.35 -48.76
CA LEU A 430 -48.56 14.34 -49.16
C LEU A 430 -47.67 14.84 -50.31
N GLN A 431 -48.24 15.49 -51.32
CA GLN A 431 -47.44 16.08 -52.41
C GLN A 431 -46.47 17.14 -51.91
N ARG A 432 -46.93 18.08 -51.06
CA ARG A 432 -46.06 19.09 -50.45
C ARG A 432 -44.93 18.48 -49.62
N LEU A 433 -45.20 17.38 -48.90
CA LEU A 433 -44.18 16.68 -48.13
C LEU A 433 -43.17 15.98 -49.06
N THR A 434 -43.62 15.36 -50.16
CA THR A 434 -42.74 14.82 -51.21
C THR A 434 -41.81 15.90 -51.77
N ASP A 435 -42.37 17.03 -52.20
CA ASP A 435 -41.61 18.11 -52.84
C ASP A 435 -40.55 18.69 -51.88
N ARG A 436 -40.93 18.95 -50.62
CA ARG A 436 -40.00 19.41 -49.57
C ARG A 436 -38.88 18.41 -49.29
N THR A 437 -39.21 17.13 -49.25
CA THR A 437 -38.23 16.07 -48.96
C THR A 437 -37.26 15.89 -50.12
N ALA A 438 -37.76 15.95 -51.36
CA ALA A 438 -36.91 15.93 -52.56
C ALA A 438 -35.96 17.14 -52.58
N ASP A 439 -36.46 18.32 -52.21
CA ASP A 439 -35.63 19.52 -52.13
C ASP A 439 -34.56 19.44 -51.04
N ALA A 440 -34.93 19.03 -49.82
CA ALA A 440 -33.97 18.81 -48.73
C ALA A 440 -32.91 17.77 -49.11
N SER A 441 -33.30 16.68 -49.79
CA SER A 441 -32.38 15.65 -50.26
C SER A 441 -31.35 16.18 -51.27
N ARG A 442 -31.79 17.01 -52.24
CA ARG A 442 -30.89 17.66 -53.21
C ARG A 442 -29.92 18.64 -52.54
N GLN A 443 -30.42 19.44 -51.60
CA GLN A 443 -29.59 20.37 -50.84
C GLN A 443 -28.55 19.62 -50.02
N LEU A 444 -28.94 18.53 -49.34
CA LEU A 444 -28.02 17.68 -48.60
C LEU A 444 -26.94 17.10 -49.52
N SER A 445 -27.29 16.53 -50.68
CA SER A 445 -26.29 15.92 -51.56
C SER A 445 -25.31 16.92 -52.19
N ALA A 446 -25.61 18.22 -52.17
CA ALA A 446 -24.71 19.27 -52.64
C ALA A 446 -23.67 19.69 -51.58
N VAL A 447 -23.87 19.36 -50.31
CA VAL A 447 -22.96 19.72 -49.21
C VAL A 447 -21.93 18.60 -49.00
N THR A 448 -20.65 18.92 -49.11
CA THR A 448 -19.56 18.03 -48.68
C THR A 448 -19.37 18.16 -47.17
N PRO A 449 -19.70 17.14 -46.36
CA PRO A 449 -19.52 17.22 -44.91
C PRO A 449 -18.04 17.16 -44.55
N PRO A 450 -17.60 17.84 -43.47
CA PRO A 450 -16.32 17.53 -42.83
C PRO A 450 -16.40 16.11 -42.24
N VAL A 451 -15.24 15.48 -41.98
CA VAL A 451 -15.16 14.09 -41.48
C VAL A 451 -16.05 13.87 -40.25
N GLU A 452 -16.08 14.83 -39.32
CA GLU A 452 -16.93 14.75 -38.12
C GLU A 452 -18.43 14.91 -38.42
N GLY A 453 -18.78 15.56 -39.53
CA GLY A 453 -20.15 15.79 -39.97
C GLY A 453 -20.75 14.65 -40.81
N GLU A 454 -19.94 13.69 -41.26
CA GLU A 454 -20.38 12.58 -42.12
C GLU A 454 -21.51 11.76 -41.50
N THR A 455 -21.43 11.46 -40.20
CA THR A 455 -22.50 10.73 -39.49
C THR A 455 -23.80 11.52 -39.50
N ILE A 456 -23.75 12.83 -39.24
CA ILE A 456 -24.94 13.70 -39.24
C ILE A 456 -25.54 13.76 -40.65
N GLN A 457 -24.70 13.93 -41.67
CA GLN A 457 -25.13 13.94 -43.08
C GLN A 457 -25.82 12.62 -43.45
N GLY A 458 -25.26 11.49 -43.01
CA GLY A 458 -25.84 10.16 -43.20
C GLY A 458 -27.22 10.03 -42.53
N LEU A 459 -27.35 10.45 -41.26
CA LEU A 459 -28.62 10.43 -40.54
C LEU A 459 -29.70 11.26 -41.25
N LEU A 460 -29.36 12.47 -41.71
CA LEU A 460 -30.29 13.34 -42.44
C LEU A 460 -30.68 12.78 -43.80
N THR A 461 -29.73 12.19 -44.52
CA THR A 461 -30.00 11.53 -45.82
C THR A 461 -30.94 10.34 -45.63
N SER A 462 -30.68 9.48 -44.63
CA SER A 462 -31.56 8.36 -44.29
C SER A 462 -32.95 8.83 -43.82
N ALA A 463 -33.02 9.92 -43.06
CA ALA A 463 -34.30 10.51 -42.65
C ALA A 463 -35.11 11.01 -43.85
N ALA A 464 -34.48 11.67 -44.82
CA ALA A 464 -35.13 12.10 -46.05
C ALA A 464 -35.63 10.90 -46.88
N GLN A 465 -34.83 9.83 -46.99
CA GLN A 465 -35.23 8.59 -47.66
C GLN A 465 -36.44 7.92 -46.97
N LEU A 466 -36.43 7.81 -45.64
CA LEU A 466 -37.57 7.27 -44.88
C LEU A 466 -38.81 8.15 -44.99
N THR A 467 -38.65 9.47 -45.01
CA THR A 467 -39.75 10.41 -45.26
C THR A 467 -40.36 10.17 -46.64
N SER A 468 -39.53 10.02 -47.68
CA SER A 468 -40.01 9.70 -49.03
C SER A 468 -40.75 8.36 -49.08
N ARG A 469 -40.20 7.30 -48.45
CA ARG A 469 -40.86 5.99 -48.33
C ARG A 469 -42.18 6.08 -47.58
N ALA A 470 -42.24 6.80 -46.47
CA ALA A 470 -43.45 7.01 -45.68
C ALA A 470 -44.56 7.66 -46.51
N VAL A 471 -44.22 8.70 -47.28
CA VAL A 471 -45.18 9.40 -48.14
C VAL A 471 -45.67 8.51 -49.28
N SER A 472 -44.77 7.83 -50.01
CA SER A 472 -45.15 6.94 -51.10
C SER A 472 -45.97 5.74 -50.62
N ALA A 473 -45.62 5.14 -49.48
CA ALA A 473 -46.42 4.08 -48.86
C ALA A 473 -47.79 4.60 -48.43
N ARG A 474 -47.88 5.80 -47.82
CA ARG A 474 -49.18 6.39 -47.45
C ARG A 474 -50.06 6.65 -48.67
N GLN A 475 -49.50 7.16 -49.77
CA GLN A 475 -50.24 7.37 -51.02
C GLN A 475 -50.79 6.05 -51.59
N ARG A 476 -49.98 4.98 -51.58
CA ARG A 476 -50.42 3.63 -51.99
C ARG A 476 -51.53 3.10 -51.08
N ALA A 477 -51.36 3.19 -49.76
CA ALA A 477 -52.35 2.73 -48.79
C ALA A 477 -53.70 3.46 -48.93
N VAL A 478 -53.68 4.77 -49.25
CA VAL A 478 -54.90 5.54 -49.52
C VAL A 478 -55.58 5.10 -50.83
N ALA A 479 -54.79 4.73 -51.85
CA ALA A 479 -55.32 4.29 -53.14
C ALA A 479 -55.85 2.84 -53.12
N SER A 480 -55.16 1.93 -52.41
CA SER A 480 -55.53 0.51 -52.35
C SER A 480 -56.47 0.15 -51.20
N GLY A 481 -56.48 0.95 -50.12
CA GLY A 481 -57.19 0.62 -48.88
C GLY A 481 -56.51 -0.46 -48.03
N GLU A 482 -55.28 -0.85 -48.37
CA GLU A 482 -54.57 -1.93 -47.65
C GLU A 482 -53.90 -1.45 -46.37
N MET A 483 -54.26 -2.07 -45.25
CA MET A 483 -53.70 -1.74 -43.93
C MET A 483 -52.20 -2.05 -43.78
N PRO A 484 -51.64 -3.17 -44.31
CA PRO A 484 -50.19 -3.43 -44.21
C PRO A 484 -49.32 -2.31 -44.75
N THR A 485 -49.70 -1.72 -45.88
CA THR A 485 -49.01 -0.58 -46.50
C THR A 485 -49.08 0.68 -45.64
N ALA A 486 -50.18 0.87 -44.88
CA ALA A 486 -50.29 1.96 -43.92
C ALA A 486 -49.35 1.78 -42.72
N TRP A 487 -49.16 0.54 -42.23
CA TRP A 487 -48.19 0.24 -41.17
C TRP A 487 -46.74 0.48 -41.60
N GLU A 488 -46.39 0.14 -42.85
CA GLU A 488 -45.09 0.46 -43.44
C GLU A 488 -44.87 1.98 -43.45
N ALA A 489 -45.87 2.75 -43.90
CA ALA A 489 -45.82 4.20 -43.91
C ALA A 489 -45.62 4.80 -42.51
N ALA A 490 -46.38 4.31 -41.51
CA ALA A 490 -46.29 4.76 -40.14
C ALA A 490 -44.92 4.46 -39.51
N SER A 491 -44.37 3.27 -39.76
CA SER A 491 -43.06 2.85 -39.27
C SER A 491 -41.93 3.68 -39.90
N ALA A 492 -41.99 3.91 -41.21
CA ALA A 492 -41.04 4.77 -41.92
C ALA A 492 -41.11 6.22 -41.41
N ALA A 493 -42.32 6.74 -41.14
CA ALA A 493 -42.49 8.08 -40.58
C ALA A 493 -41.89 8.20 -39.17
N ALA A 494 -42.12 7.20 -38.31
CA ALA A 494 -41.53 7.16 -36.97
C ALA A 494 -39.99 7.13 -37.03
N GLY A 495 -39.42 6.30 -37.91
CA GLY A 495 -37.98 6.23 -38.13
C GLY A 495 -37.39 7.55 -38.63
N ALA A 496 -38.05 8.22 -39.56
CA ALA A 496 -37.63 9.53 -40.07
C ALA A 496 -37.57 10.59 -38.95
N ILE A 497 -38.60 10.66 -38.09
CA ILE A 497 -38.65 11.62 -36.97
C ILE A 497 -37.47 11.39 -36.01
N MET A 498 -37.25 10.13 -35.59
CA MET A 498 -36.17 9.76 -34.67
C MET A 498 -34.79 10.14 -35.22
N LEU A 499 -34.54 9.91 -36.52
CA LEU A 499 -33.26 10.26 -37.14
C LEU A 499 -33.04 11.77 -37.24
N ILE A 500 -34.09 12.56 -37.50
CA ILE A 500 -34.01 14.03 -37.52
C ILE A 500 -33.65 14.57 -36.13
N GLU A 501 -34.28 14.04 -35.07
CA GLU A 501 -33.98 14.42 -33.69
C GLU A 501 -32.54 14.05 -33.33
N ARG A 502 -32.13 12.80 -33.62
CA ARG A 502 -30.78 12.34 -33.34
C ARG A 502 -29.71 13.15 -34.06
N ALA A 503 -29.92 13.46 -35.33
CA ALA A 503 -29.01 14.30 -36.11
C ALA A 503 -28.89 15.72 -35.53
N SER A 504 -30.00 16.28 -35.04
CA SER A 504 -30.02 17.60 -34.39
C SER A 504 -29.21 17.59 -33.09
N ASP A 505 -29.39 16.55 -32.25
CA ASP A 505 -28.64 16.39 -31.00
C ASP A 505 -27.14 16.19 -31.25
N GLU A 506 -26.76 15.40 -32.26
CA GLU A 506 -25.37 15.20 -32.62
C GLU A 506 -24.73 16.48 -33.16
N LEU A 507 -25.44 17.25 -33.98
CA LEU A 507 -24.97 18.56 -34.45
C LEU A 507 -24.75 19.54 -33.28
N GLN A 508 -25.67 19.56 -32.32
CA GLN A 508 -25.53 20.38 -31.12
C GLN A 508 -24.34 19.93 -30.26
N ARG A 509 -24.08 18.62 -30.15
CA ARG A 509 -22.92 18.08 -29.42
C ARG A 509 -21.60 18.44 -30.09
N LEU A 510 -21.49 18.36 -31.41
CA LEU A 510 -20.27 18.73 -32.13
C LEU A 510 -19.96 20.23 -32.03
N THR A 511 -20.99 21.06 -31.98
CA THR A 511 -20.84 22.52 -31.89
C THR A 511 -20.66 23.03 -30.45
N LYS A 512 -20.84 22.17 -29.43
CA LYS A 512 -20.57 22.51 -28.02
C LYS A 512 -19.11 22.24 -27.67
N ALA A 513 -18.49 23.14 -26.89
CA ALA A 513 -17.15 22.94 -26.39
C ALA A 513 -17.07 21.68 -25.50
N PRO A 514 -15.94 20.94 -25.52
CA PRO A 514 -15.76 19.79 -24.64
C PRO A 514 -15.71 20.23 -23.17
N GLU A 515 -16.34 19.41 -22.33
CA GLU A 515 -16.44 19.58 -20.88
C GLU A 515 -15.90 18.32 -20.18
N LEU A 516 -15.37 18.50 -18.97
CA LEU A 516 -14.97 17.37 -18.14
C LEU A 516 -16.23 16.58 -17.72
N LYS A 517 -16.25 15.27 -17.93
CA LYS A 517 -17.35 14.40 -17.50
C LYS A 517 -17.30 14.10 -16.00
#